data_AF-A0A6P6P5J8-F1
#
_entry.id   AF-A0A6P6P5J8-F1
#
_cell.length_a   1.000
_cell.length_b   1.000
_cell.length_c   1.000
_cell.angle_alpha   90.00
_cell.angle_beta   90.00
_cell.angle_gamma   90.00
#
_symmetry.space_group_name_H-M   'P 1'
#
loop_
_entity.id
_entity.type
_entity.pdbx_description
1 polymer ?
#
loop_
_entity_poly.entity_id
_entity_poly.type
_entity_poly.pdbx_seq_one_letter_code
_entity_poly.pdbx_strand_id
1 'polypeptide(L)'
;MLTLTLRQLIRPVCRVSAAVRSQHSAAAVSDDERSWTGQESLSQDDPEMWDLLQKEKDRQSRGLELIASENFCSRAALEAQGSCLNNKYSEGYPGKRCVCLSLIYSKTPFRL
;
A
#
# COMPACT_ATOMS: atom_id res chain seq x y z
N MET A 1 42.46 5.37 -67.70
CA MET A 1 43.57 4.41 -67.65
C MET A 1 43.37 3.49 -66.44
N LEU A 2 42.87 2.26 -66.70
CA LEU A 2 42.82 1.03 -65.88
C LEU A 2 42.03 1.06 -64.54
N THR A 3 40.79 0.54 -64.46
CA THR A 3 40.35 -0.86 -64.18
C THR A 3 40.90 -1.50 -62.89
N LEU A 4 40.04 -1.88 -61.93
CA LEU A 4 39.89 -3.26 -61.41
C LEU A 4 38.86 -3.36 -60.24
N THR A 5 37.80 -4.10 -60.53
CA THR A 5 36.96 -5.00 -59.71
C THR A 5 37.12 -5.08 -58.17
N LEU A 6 36.00 -5.04 -57.45
CA LEU A 6 35.68 -6.06 -56.43
C LEU A 6 34.16 -6.25 -56.26
N ARG A 7 33.69 -7.45 -56.59
CA ARG A 7 32.39 -8.00 -56.20
C ARG A 7 32.32 -8.18 -54.68
N GLN A 8 31.08 -8.31 -54.18
CA GLN A 8 30.66 -8.80 -52.85
C GLN A 8 30.70 -7.69 -51.77
N LEU A 9 29.60 -7.27 -51.15
CA LEU A 9 28.51 -8.05 -50.56
C LEU A 9 27.19 -7.26 -50.60
N ILE A 10 26.18 -7.82 -51.25
CA ILE A 10 24.78 -7.55 -50.92
C ILE A 10 24.47 -8.40 -49.69
N ARG A 11 24.18 -7.77 -48.55
CA ARG A 11 23.31 -8.34 -47.51
C ARG A 11 22.03 -7.51 -47.51
N PRO A 12 20.85 -8.10 -47.68
CA PRO A 12 19.60 -7.36 -47.66
C PRO A 12 19.37 -6.81 -46.25
N VAL A 13 19.05 -5.52 -46.16
CA VAL A 13 18.52 -4.90 -44.95
C VAL A 13 17.30 -5.71 -44.50
N CYS A 14 17.34 -6.17 -43.25
CA CYS A 14 16.25 -6.91 -42.64
C CYS A 14 15.02 -6.01 -42.62
N ARG A 15 13.99 -6.39 -43.40
CA ARG A 15 12.68 -5.75 -43.45
C ARG A 15 12.06 -5.86 -42.05
N VAL A 16 11.91 -4.75 -41.34
CA VAL A 16 11.11 -4.72 -40.10
C VAL A 16 9.66 -4.92 -40.50
N SER A 17 9.19 -6.16 -40.39
CA SER A 17 7.78 -6.50 -40.51
C SER A 17 7.03 -5.91 -39.32
N ALA A 18 6.09 -5.01 -39.60
CA ALA A 18 5.08 -4.56 -38.66
C ALA A 18 4.17 -5.76 -38.30
N ALA A 19 4.59 -6.57 -37.34
CA ALA A 19 3.80 -7.65 -36.77
C ALA A 19 2.98 -7.09 -35.60
N VAL A 20 1.74 -6.73 -35.94
CA VAL A 20 0.50 -6.83 -35.15
C VAL A 20 0.70 -7.14 -33.66
N ARG A 21 0.28 -6.18 -32.82
CA ARG A 21 0.04 -6.33 -31.38
C ARG A 21 -0.64 -7.67 -31.09
N SER A 22 0.11 -8.58 -30.46
CA SER A 22 -0.47 -9.76 -29.82
C SER A 22 -1.29 -9.29 -28.62
N GLN A 23 -2.55 -9.10 -28.91
CA GLN A 23 -3.72 -9.26 -28.05
C GLN A 23 -3.43 -10.02 -26.74
N HIS A 24 -3.29 -9.28 -25.62
CA HIS A 24 -3.74 -9.78 -24.33
C HIS A 24 -5.27 -9.69 -24.34
N SER A 25 -5.91 -10.74 -24.85
CA SER A 25 -7.35 -10.88 -24.86
C SER A 25 -7.83 -11.60 -23.60
N ALA A 26 -8.78 -10.94 -22.93
CA ALA A 26 -9.91 -11.52 -22.21
C ALA A 26 -9.66 -12.25 -20.88
N ALA A 27 -9.79 -11.49 -19.79
CA ALA A 27 -10.96 -11.65 -18.92
C ALA A 27 -11.35 -10.27 -18.39
N ALA A 28 -12.50 -9.78 -18.86
CA ALA A 28 -13.14 -8.59 -18.32
C ALA A 28 -13.52 -8.88 -16.86
N VAL A 29 -12.79 -8.29 -15.92
CA VAL A 29 -13.37 -8.01 -14.61
C VAL A 29 -14.28 -6.82 -14.84
N SER A 30 -15.57 -7.01 -14.58
CA SER A 30 -16.52 -5.92 -14.53
C SER A 30 -16.02 -5.00 -13.43
N ASP A 31 -15.49 -3.83 -13.80
CA ASP A 31 -15.28 -2.73 -12.88
C ASP A 31 -16.68 -2.33 -12.37
N ASP A 32 -17.11 -2.99 -11.30
CA ASP A 32 -18.20 -2.54 -10.46
C ASP A 32 -17.82 -1.12 -10.06
N GLU A 33 -18.64 -0.13 -10.43
CA GLU A 33 -18.53 1.28 -10.02
C GLU A 33 -18.77 1.41 -8.51
N ARG A 34 -17.98 0.69 -7.70
CA ARG A 34 -17.93 0.86 -6.26
C ARG A 34 -17.18 2.16 -6.02
N SER A 35 -17.95 3.20 -5.77
CA SER A 35 -17.41 4.48 -5.32
C SER A 35 -16.56 4.25 -4.07
N TRP A 36 -15.30 4.65 -4.09
CA TRP A 36 -14.40 4.53 -2.94
C TRP A 36 -14.93 5.38 -1.77
N THR A 37 -15.28 4.72 -0.66
CA THR A 37 -15.85 5.36 0.54
C THR A 37 -14.83 5.51 1.68
N GLY A 38 -13.76 4.72 1.66
CA GLY A 38 -12.78 4.64 2.76
C GLY A 38 -13.33 4.03 4.06
N GLN A 39 -14.48 3.36 4.01
CA GLN A 39 -15.14 2.72 5.16
C GLN A 39 -15.23 1.19 5.03
N GLU A 40 -14.73 0.66 3.92
CA GLU A 40 -14.71 -0.76 3.64
C GLU A 40 -13.76 -1.49 4.61
N SER A 41 -13.97 -2.80 4.77
CA SER A 41 -13.09 -3.61 5.62
C SER A 41 -11.78 -3.93 4.89
N LEU A 42 -10.67 -4.00 5.62
CA LEU A 42 -9.36 -4.34 5.03
C LEU A 42 -9.39 -5.69 4.29
N SER A 43 -10.18 -6.66 4.75
CA SER A 43 -10.35 -7.96 4.07
C SER A 43 -11.04 -7.88 2.71
N GLN A 44 -11.87 -6.85 2.49
CA GLN A 44 -12.57 -6.63 1.23
C GLN A 44 -11.75 -5.75 0.29
N ASP A 45 -11.09 -4.73 0.84
CA ASP A 45 -10.26 -3.80 0.08
C ASP A 45 -8.94 -4.42 -0.36
N ASP A 46 -8.25 -5.11 0.55
CA ASP A 46 -6.93 -5.71 0.34
C ASP A 46 -6.82 -7.10 1.01
N PRO A 47 -7.28 -8.15 0.32
CA PRO A 47 -7.24 -9.51 0.84
C PRO A 47 -5.82 -10.07 0.98
N GLU A 48 -4.85 -9.57 0.20
CA GLU A 48 -3.45 -9.99 0.29
C GLU A 48 -2.83 -9.51 1.60
N MET A 49 -3.01 -8.22 1.92
CA MET A 49 -2.54 -7.63 3.17
C MET A 49 -3.22 -8.27 4.39
N TRP A 50 -4.52 -8.56 4.28
CA TRP A 50 -5.25 -9.25 5.34
C TRP A 50 -4.68 -10.64 5.65
N ASP A 51 -4.33 -11.42 4.62
CA ASP A 51 -3.74 -12.76 4.79
C ASP A 51 -2.38 -12.69 5.49
N LEU A 52 -1.54 -11.70 5.14
CA LEU A 52 -0.26 -11.47 5.83
C LEU A 52 -0.45 -11.13 7.33
N LEU A 53 -1.45 -10.29 7.65
CA LEU A 53 -1.78 -9.97 9.05
C LEU A 53 -2.24 -11.21 9.83
N GLN A 54 -3.05 -12.09 9.21
CA GLN A 54 -3.49 -13.32 9.88
C GLN A 54 -2.32 -14.29 10.13
N LYS A 55 -1.41 -14.43 9.15
CA LYS A 55 -0.21 -15.27 9.31
C LYS A 55 0.69 -14.78 10.44
N GLU A 56 0.89 -13.46 10.55
CA GLU A 56 1.68 -12.90 11.64
C GLU A 56 0.99 -13.05 13.01
N LYS A 57 -0.32 -12.85 13.06
CA LYS A 57 -1.11 -13.09 14.28
C LYS A 57 -1.02 -14.55 14.74
N ASP A 58 -1.08 -15.51 13.81
CA ASP A 58 -0.89 -16.93 14.10
C ASP A 58 0.52 -17.21 14.63
N ARG A 59 1.55 -16.63 13.97
CA ARG A 59 2.95 -16.75 14.39
C ARG A 59 3.16 -16.30 15.83
N GLN A 60 2.60 -15.15 16.20
CA GLN A 60 2.66 -14.59 17.56
C GLN A 60 1.87 -15.43 18.57
N SER A 61 0.74 -16.02 18.16
CA SER A 61 -0.12 -16.80 19.07
C SER A 61 0.45 -18.18 19.40
N ARG A 62 1.19 -18.78 18.46
CA ARG A 62 1.81 -20.11 18.64
C ARG A 62 3.25 -20.05 19.15
N GLY A 63 3.93 -18.92 18.96
CA GLY A 63 5.32 -18.70 19.35
C GLY A 63 5.46 -18.35 20.84
N LEU A 64 6.50 -18.86 21.48
CA LEU A 64 6.94 -18.34 22.77
C LEU A 64 7.91 -17.19 22.52
N GLU A 65 7.43 -15.96 22.69
CA GLU A 65 8.27 -14.77 22.54
C GLU A 65 9.15 -14.61 23.80
N LEU A 66 10.47 -14.84 23.64
CA LEU A 66 11.46 -14.79 24.71
C LEU A 66 12.31 -13.51 24.70
N ILE A 67 11.98 -12.57 23.82
CA ILE A 67 12.68 -11.29 23.69
C ILE A 67 12.12 -10.33 24.74
N ALA A 68 12.93 -9.98 25.74
CA ALA A 68 12.47 -9.21 26.91
C ALA A 68 11.95 -7.80 26.59
N SER A 69 12.30 -7.23 25.44
CA SER A 69 11.86 -5.89 25.00
C SER A 69 10.51 -5.90 24.28
N GLU A 70 10.04 -7.06 23.82
CA GLU A 70 8.78 -7.17 23.08
C GLU A 70 7.62 -7.54 24.01
N ASN A 71 6.42 -7.07 23.66
CA ASN A 71 5.23 -7.28 24.48
C ASN A 71 3.96 -7.27 23.62
N PHE A 72 2.90 -7.90 24.12
CA PHE A 72 1.59 -7.89 23.50
C PHE A 72 0.78 -6.68 23.96
N CYS A 73 0.38 -5.84 23.02
CA CYS A 73 -0.40 -4.65 23.29
C CYS A 73 -1.85 -5.01 23.67
N SER A 74 -2.42 -4.29 24.64
CA SER A 74 -3.84 -4.46 25.00
C SER A 74 -4.76 -4.03 23.86
N ARG A 75 -5.95 -4.64 23.76
CA ARG A 75 -6.94 -4.29 22.73
C ARG A 75 -7.32 -2.81 22.77
N ALA A 76 -7.51 -2.25 23.96
CA ALA A 76 -7.87 -0.83 24.13
C ALA A 76 -6.81 0.13 23.57
N ALA A 77 -5.53 -0.22 23.72
CA ALA A 77 -4.43 0.58 23.17
C ALA A 77 -4.37 0.49 21.64
N LEU A 78 -4.60 -0.70 21.06
CA LEU A 78 -4.70 -0.89 19.61
C LEU A 78 -5.91 -0.14 19.00
N GLU A 79 -7.06 -0.14 19.68
CA GLU A 79 -8.24 0.64 19.27
C GLU A 79 -7.95 2.15 19.25
N ALA A 80 -7.24 2.66 20.26
CA ALA A 80 -6.82 4.06 20.28
C ALA A 80 -5.84 4.39 19.15
N GLN A 81 -4.90 3.49 18.85
CA GLN A 81 -3.92 3.64 17.76
C GLN A 81 -4.59 3.65 16.38
N GLY A 82 -5.61 2.82 16.16
CA GLY A 82 -6.40 2.77 14.92
C GLY A 82 -7.52 3.82 14.82
N SER A 83 -7.57 4.80 15.73
CA SER A 83 -8.65 5.78 15.79
C SER A 83 -8.43 6.97 14.83
N CYS A 84 -9.45 7.83 14.73
CA CYS A 84 -9.40 9.05 13.93
C CYS A 84 -8.36 10.09 14.40
N LEU A 85 -7.66 9.84 15.52
CA LEU A 85 -6.56 10.68 15.99
C LEU A 85 -5.42 10.80 14.97
N ASN A 86 -5.21 9.79 14.11
CA ASN A 86 -4.20 9.85 13.05
C ASN A 86 -4.44 11.00 12.05
N ASN A 87 -5.69 11.42 11.88
CA ASN A 87 -6.05 12.49 10.94
C ASN A 87 -5.71 13.88 11.49
N LYS A 88 -5.25 13.96 12.74
CA LYS A 88 -5.16 15.22 13.47
C LYS A 88 -3.74 15.79 13.50
N TYR A 89 -3.54 16.92 12.83
CA TYR A 89 -2.35 17.75 13.02
C TYR A 89 -2.43 18.56 14.32
N SER A 90 -1.44 18.44 15.20
CA SER A 90 -1.40 19.11 16.52
C SER A 90 0.00 19.61 16.90
N GLU A 91 0.58 20.52 16.12
CA GLU A 91 1.82 21.18 16.50
C GLU A 91 1.68 22.06 17.74
N GLY A 92 2.77 22.12 18.52
CA GLY A 92 2.86 22.87 19.75
C GLY A 92 2.45 22.08 20.99
N TYR A 93 2.35 22.77 22.11
CA TYR A 93 2.00 22.16 23.40
C TYR A 93 0.50 22.29 23.68
N PRO A 94 -0.09 21.46 24.58
CA PRO A 94 -1.44 21.68 25.07
C PRO A 94 -1.62 23.14 25.55
N GLY A 95 -2.64 23.83 25.04
CA GLY A 95 -2.91 25.24 25.36
C GLY A 95 -2.05 26.29 24.61
N LYS A 96 -1.03 25.87 23.85
CA LYS A 96 -0.18 26.75 23.03
C LYS A 96 -0.02 26.18 21.62
N ARG A 97 -1.15 26.01 20.92
CA ARG A 97 -1.17 25.53 19.54
C ARG A 97 -1.37 26.71 18.59
N CYS A 98 -0.51 26.81 17.56
CA CYS A 98 -0.58 27.84 16.52
C CYS A 98 -1.80 27.64 15.60
N VAL A 99 -2.22 26.37 15.43
CA VAL A 99 -3.41 25.99 14.66
C VAL A 99 -4.47 25.40 15.62
N CYS A 100 -5.65 26.01 15.62
CA CYS A 100 -6.73 25.71 16.55
C CYS A 100 -7.26 24.28 16.38
N LEU A 101 -7.13 23.45 17.42
CA LEU A 101 -8.17 22.48 17.76
C LEU A 101 -8.07 22.09 19.23
N SER A 102 -8.70 22.90 20.07
CA SER A 102 -8.95 22.59 21.47
C SER A 102 -10.24 21.77 21.59
N LEU A 103 -10.27 20.54 21.05
CA LEU A 103 -11.46 19.67 21.15
C LEU A 103 -11.22 18.38 21.94
N ILE A 104 -10.01 17.81 21.90
CA ILE A 104 -9.74 16.57 22.64
C ILE A 104 -9.64 16.81 24.15
N TYR A 105 -9.19 17.99 24.57
CA TYR A 105 -8.93 18.29 25.99
C TYR A 105 -10.13 18.89 26.74
N SER A 106 -11.23 19.26 26.07
CA SER A 106 -12.36 19.93 26.71
C SER A 106 -13.52 19.00 27.10
N LYS A 107 -13.52 17.73 26.68
CA LYS A 107 -14.66 16.82 26.88
C LYS A 107 -14.40 15.51 27.63
N THR A 108 -13.18 15.19 28.01
CA THR A 108 -12.88 13.98 28.79
C THR A 108 -12.46 14.33 30.21
N PRO A 109 -13.32 14.11 31.23
CA PRO A 109 -12.87 14.13 32.61
C PRO A 109 -11.98 12.89 32.80
N PHE A 110 -10.66 13.12 32.90
CA PHE A 110 -9.73 12.11 33.41
C PHE A 110 -10.12 11.86 34.88
N ARG A 111 -10.95 10.85 35.14
CA ARG A 111 -11.11 10.30 36.49
C ARG A 111 -9.94 9.35 36.72
N LEU A 112 -8.99 9.81 37.54
CA LEU A 112 -8.06 8.94 38.26
C LEU A 112 -8.81 8.16 39.34
#